data_AF-A0A944KLL5-F1
#
_entry.id   AF-A0A944KLL5-F1
#
_cell.length_a   1.000
_cell.length_b   1.000
_cell.length_c   1.000
_cell.angle_alpha   90.00
_cell.angle_beta   90.00
_cell.angle_gamma   90.00
#
_symmetry.space_group_name_H-M   'P 1'
#
loop_
_entity.id
_entity.type
_entity.pdbx_description
1 polymer ?
#
loop_
_entity_poly.entity_id
_entity_poly.type
_entity_poly.pdbx_seq_one_letter_code
_entity_poly.pdbx_strand_id
1 'polypeptide(L)'
;MNDLLWRHRIAQLLDPSIEAAVIVQCDLDWLRHRLLGLRNDIDRALMAAQLRRGPSLRITRVVLHNLPATASQMSDSGALLAAFDEWHYRLAAANALLSGSAPRVHRLITTSDQSVAPLADMVELLENGQWSGPQNVDLALCTIDATGATTPLTNYDVGLEGPFSDGDPSVHM
;
A
#
# COMPACT_ATOMS: atom_id res chain seq x y z
N MET A 1 -1.74 7.96 15.07
CA MET A 1 -2.63 7.05 14.33
C MET A 1 -3.63 6.37 15.27
N ASN A 2 -4.87 6.14 14.85
CA ASN A 2 -5.92 5.49 15.67
C ASN A 2 -6.07 4.01 15.30
N ASP A 3 -5.35 3.13 16.00
CA ASP A 3 -5.30 1.69 15.73
C ASP A 3 -6.68 1.01 15.76
N LEU A 4 -7.58 1.46 16.64
CA LEU A 4 -8.92 0.89 16.77
C LEU A 4 -9.78 1.20 15.55
N LEU A 5 -9.69 2.42 15.02
CA LEU A 5 -10.40 2.81 13.80
C LEU A 5 -9.92 1.98 12.62
N TRP A 6 -8.60 1.82 12.47
CA TRP A 6 -8.00 1.00 11.42
C TRP A 6 -8.48 -0.46 11.49
N ARG A 7 -8.38 -1.09 12.66
CA ARG A 7 -8.84 -2.46 12.87
C ARG A 7 -10.32 -2.62 12.57
N HIS A 8 -11.14 -1.67 13.00
CA HIS A 8 -12.58 -1.69 12.76
C HIS A 8 -12.90 -1.59 11.26
N ARG A 9 -12.35 -0.60 10.55
CA ARG A 9 -12.57 -0.42 9.10
C ARG A 9 -12.09 -1.61 8.28
N ILE A 10 -10.93 -2.17 8.64
CA ILE A 10 -10.37 -3.31 7.92
C ILE A 10 -11.19 -4.58 8.14
N ALA A 11 -11.77 -4.76 9.34
CA ALA A 11 -12.69 -5.88 9.59
C ALA A 11 -13.98 -5.79 8.75
N GLN A 12 -14.45 -4.59 8.41
CA GLN A 12 -15.63 -4.38 7.56
C GLN A 12 -15.43 -4.89 6.13
N LEU A 13 -14.20 -5.09 5.63
CA LEU A 13 -13.94 -5.66 4.30
C LEU A 13 -14.49 -7.08 4.12
N LEU A 14 -14.77 -7.77 5.22
CA LEU A 14 -15.39 -9.09 5.19
C LEU A 14 -16.90 -9.03 4.98
N ASP A 15 -17.52 -7.86 5.13
CA ASP A 15 -18.94 -7.66 4.87
C ASP A 15 -19.20 -7.74 3.35
N PRO A 16 -20.14 -8.59 2.89
CA PRO A 16 -20.54 -8.68 1.50
C PRO A 16 -21.06 -7.36 0.91
N SER A 17 -21.56 -6.41 1.72
CA SER A 17 -22.07 -5.12 1.25
C SER A 17 -20.97 -4.18 0.72
N ILE A 18 -19.71 -4.38 1.14
CA ILE A 18 -18.60 -3.53 0.72
C ILE A 18 -18.22 -3.84 -0.73
N GLU A 19 -18.17 -2.85 -1.60
CA GLU A 19 -17.87 -3.06 -3.02
C GLU A 19 -16.41 -2.74 -3.35
N ALA A 20 -15.82 -1.79 -2.62
CA ALA A 20 -14.46 -1.34 -2.82
C ALA A 20 -13.85 -0.76 -1.55
N ALA A 21 -12.52 -0.66 -1.54
CA ALA A 21 -11.77 -0.02 -0.49
C ALA A 21 -10.59 0.77 -1.06
N VAL A 22 -10.33 1.95 -0.48
CA VAL A 22 -9.12 2.74 -0.70
C VAL A 22 -8.37 2.85 0.63
N ILE A 23 -7.11 2.45 0.62
CA ILE A 23 -6.27 2.37 1.81
C ILE A 23 -4.99 3.17 1.54
N VAL A 24 -4.64 4.11 2.41
CA VAL A 24 -3.40 4.89 2.31
C VAL A 24 -2.59 4.67 3.57
N GLN A 25 -1.34 4.23 3.40
CA GLN A 25 -0.37 4.01 4.48
C GLN A 25 0.96 4.63 4.09
N CYS A 26 1.01 5.96 4.15
CA CYS A 26 2.13 6.77 3.70
C CYS A 26 2.89 7.45 4.85
N ASP A 27 2.41 7.40 6.09
CA ASP A 27 3.18 7.88 7.24
C ASP A 27 4.41 6.98 7.52
N LEU A 28 5.54 7.58 7.86
CA LEU A 28 6.75 6.87 8.28
C LEU A 28 6.54 6.03 9.54
N ASP A 29 5.58 6.41 10.39
CA ASP A 29 5.26 5.67 11.59
C ASP A 29 4.93 4.21 11.30
N TRP A 30 4.32 3.90 10.13
CA TRP A 30 4.02 2.53 9.71
C TRP A 30 5.25 1.62 9.73
N LEU A 31 6.45 2.16 9.51
CA LEU A 31 7.69 1.39 9.50
C LEU A 31 8.19 1.01 10.90
N ARG A 32 7.68 1.67 11.93
CA ARG A 32 8.12 1.42 13.31
C ARG A 32 7.63 0.07 13.80
N HIS A 33 8.48 -0.59 14.58
CA HIS A 33 8.21 -1.91 15.16
C HIS A 33 6.88 -1.99 15.92
N ARG A 34 6.47 -0.91 16.61
CA ARG A 34 5.20 -0.85 17.34
C ARG A 34 3.96 -1.11 16.48
N LEU A 35 4.03 -0.81 15.17
CA LEU A 35 2.93 -0.99 14.23
C LEU A 35 3.06 -2.28 13.39
N LEU A 36 4.11 -3.09 13.59
CA LEU A 36 4.30 -4.35 12.86
C LEU A 36 3.09 -5.28 12.99
N GLY A 37 2.55 -5.43 14.21
CA GLY A 37 1.35 -6.24 14.43
C GLY A 37 0.14 -5.75 13.63
N LEU A 38 -0.11 -4.44 13.64
CA LEU A 38 -1.21 -3.85 12.89
C LEU A 38 -1.02 -3.99 11.36
N ARG A 39 0.19 -3.75 10.85
CA ARG A 39 0.51 -3.97 9.42
C ARG A 39 0.22 -5.40 8.99
N ASN A 40 0.71 -6.38 9.76
CA ASN A 40 0.50 -7.80 9.46
C ASN A 40 -0.98 -8.18 9.50
N ASP A 41 -1.75 -7.63 10.44
CA ASP A 41 -3.19 -7.87 10.53
C ASP A 41 -3.94 -7.26 9.33
N ILE A 42 -3.55 -6.05 8.90
CA ILE A 42 -4.08 -5.41 7.69
C ILE A 42 -3.77 -6.26 6.47
N ASP A 43 -2.50 -6.59 6.24
CA ASP A 43 -2.07 -7.39 5.09
C ASP A 43 -2.85 -8.71 5.01
N ARG A 44 -2.98 -9.42 6.14
CA ARG A 44 -3.75 -10.65 6.24
C ARG A 44 -5.22 -10.43 5.89
N ALA A 45 -5.85 -9.37 6.40
CA ALA A 45 -7.26 -9.08 6.15
C ALA A 45 -7.52 -8.73 4.69
N LEU A 46 -6.66 -7.92 4.06
CA LEU A 46 -6.78 -7.58 2.63
C LEU A 46 -6.65 -8.83 1.76
N MET A 47 -5.63 -9.65 2.01
CA MET A 47 -5.44 -10.90 1.28
C MET A 47 -6.63 -11.85 1.47
N ALA A 48 -7.15 -11.99 2.69
CA ALA A 48 -8.28 -12.88 2.98
C ALA A 48 -9.58 -12.39 2.32
N ALA A 49 -9.86 -11.08 2.37
CA ALA A 49 -11.03 -10.50 1.71
C ALA A 49 -10.95 -10.69 0.19
N GLN A 50 -9.77 -10.43 -0.38
CA GLN A 50 -9.52 -10.55 -1.80
C GLN A 50 -9.58 -12.01 -2.29
N LEU A 51 -9.03 -12.97 -1.54
CA LEU A 51 -9.15 -14.41 -1.85
C LEU A 51 -10.60 -14.90 -1.81
N ARG A 52 -11.39 -14.41 -0.84
CA ARG A 52 -12.79 -14.83 -0.67
C ARG A 52 -13.70 -14.25 -1.74
N ARG A 53 -13.48 -12.99 -2.10
CA ARG A 53 -14.40 -12.22 -2.95
C ARG A 53 -13.92 -12.03 -4.37
N GLY A 54 -12.63 -12.24 -4.62
CA GLY A 54 -12.00 -12.09 -5.93
C GLY A 54 -12.40 -10.78 -6.61
N PRO A 55 -12.85 -10.81 -7.87
CA PRO A 55 -13.15 -9.62 -8.64
C PRO A 55 -14.37 -8.83 -8.13
N SER A 56 -15.19 -9.39 -7.23
CA SER A 56 -16.35 -8.69 -6.64
C SER A 56 -15.97 -7.65 -5.59
N LEU A 57 -14.70 -7.62 -5.14
CA LEU A 57 -14.18 -6.61 -4.22
C LEU A 57 -12.96 -5.94 -4.86
N ARG A 58 -13.01 -4.61 -4.95
CA ARG A 58 -11.91 -3.81 -5.50
C ARG A 58 -11.13 -3.15 -4.38
N ILE A 59 -9.89 -3.56 -4.16
CA ILE A 59 -9.01 -2.94 -3.17
C ILE A 59 -7.93 -2.13 -3.89
N THR A 60 -7.84 -0.85 -3.56
CA THR A 60 -6.73 0.03 -3.96
C THR A 60 -5.97 0.43 -2.70
N ARG A 61 -4.64 0.25 -2.71
CA ARG A 61 -3.76 0.57 -1.60
C ARG A 61 -2.63 1.46 -2.07
N VAL A 62 -2.29 2.48 -1.28
CA VAL A 62 -1.18 3.39 -1.52
C VAL A 62 -0.18 3.27 -0.37
N VAL A 63 1.09 3.07 -0.68
CA VAL A 63 2.21 3.01 0.29
C VAL A 63 3.35 3.91 -0.19
N LEU A 64 4.30 4.27 0.68
CA LEU A 64 5.47 5.07 0.28
C LEU A 64 6.34 4.35 -0.76
N HIS A 65 6.76 5.02 -1.83
CA HIS A 65 7.73 4.49 -2.80
C HIS A 65 9.18 4.50 -2.30
N ASN A 66 9.52 5.50 -1.48
CA ASN A 66 10.86 5.73 -0.97
C ASN A 66 10.77 6.35 0.42
N LEU A 67 11.82 6.19 1.21
CA LEU A 67 11.95 6.94 2.46
C LEU A 67 12.26 8.42 2.15
N PRO A 68 11.59 9.38 2.82
CA PRO A 68 11.98 10.78 2.78
C PRO A 68 13.41 10.98 3.30
N ALA A 69 14.12 11.97 2.77
CA ALA A 69 15.49 12.28 3.20
C ALA A 69 15.60 12.62 4.69
N THR A 70 14.53 13.11 5.31
CA THR A 70 14.46 13.33 6.76
C THR A 70 14.57 12.03 7.56
N ALA A 71 14.10 10.90 7.01
CA ALA A 71 14.21 9.59 7.66
C ALA A 71 15.67 9.12 7.79
N SER A 72 16.54 9.49 6.85
CA SER A 72 17.98 9.15 6.94
C SER A 72 18.70 9.89 8.06
N GLN A 73 18.12 11.00 8.54
CA GLN A 73 18.64 11.77 9.68
C GLN A 73 18.10 11.29 11.03
N MET A 74 17.17 10.33 11.04
CA MET A 74 16.65 9.75 12.26
C MET A 74 17.65 8.77 12.89
N SER A 75 17.67 8.70 14.22
CA SER A 75 18.58 7.81 14.97
C SER A 75 18.38 6.32 14.66
N ASP A 76 17.21 5.94 14.14
CA ASP A 76 16.80 4.58 13.81
C ASP A 76 16.75 4.29 12.29
N SER A 77 17.42 5.11 11.47
CA SER A 77 17.38 5.04 10.00
C SER A 77 17.66 3.65 9.41
N GLY A 78 18.62 2.90 9.95
CA GLY A 78 18.91 1.53 9.50
C GLY A 78 17.77 0.54 9.75
N ALA A 79 17.06 0.67 10.87
CA ALA A 79 15.91 -0.18 11.18
C ALA A 79 14.69 0.21 10.32
N LEU A 80 14.50 1.51 10.05
CA LEU A 80 13.46 2.00 9.15
C LEU A 80 13.67 1.51 7.71
N LEU A 81 14.91 1.53 7.22
CA LEU A 81 15.26 1.01 5.90
C LEU A 81 14.96 -0.49 5.80
N ALA A 82 15.43 -1.29 6.77
CA ALA A 82 15.14 -2.72 6.78
C ALA A 82 13.63 -3.02 6.81
N ALA A 83 12.86 -2.29 7.64
CA ALA A 83 11.41 -2.45 7.73
C ALA A 83 10.69 -1.99 6.46
N PHE A 84 11.23 -0.99 5.76
CA PHE A 84 10.72 -0.50 4.48
C PHE A 84 10.89 -1.54 3.38
N ASP A 85 12.11 -2.07 3.22
CA ASP A 85 12.45 -3.08 2.22
C ASP A 85 11.67 -4.38 2.47
N GLU A 86 11.63 -4.85 3.72
CA GLU A 86 10.87 -6.03 4.13
C GLU A 86 9.39 -5.91 3.76
N TRP A 87 8.78 -4.75 4.03
CA TRP A 87 7.36 -4.55 3.79
C TRP A 87 7.04 -4.49 2.30
N HIS A 88 7.84 -3.77 1.51
CA HIS A 88 7.69 -3.72 0.06
C HIS A 88 7.81 -5.08 -0.59
N TYR A 89 8.83 -5.85 -0.19
CA TYR A 89 9.02 -7.21 -0.67
C TYR A 89 7.81 -8.09 -0.35
N ARG A 90 7.28 -8.04 0.89
CA ARG A 90 6.08 -8.81 1.25
C ARG A 90 4.85 -8.44 0.44
N LEU A 91 4.61 -7.15 0.22
CA LEU A 91 3.47 -6.68 -0.56
C LEU A 91 3.55 -7.16 -2.01
N ALA A 92 4.73 -7.06 -2.61
CA ALA A 92 4.96 -7.48 -3.98
C ALA A 92 4.84 -9.01 -4.11
N ALA A 93 5.35 -9.77 -3.14
CA ALA A 93 5.25 -11.23 -3.13
C ALA A 93 3.80 -11.67 -2.96
N ALA A 94 3.05 -11.05 -2.05
CA ALA A 94 1.63 -11.32 -1.85
C ALA A 94 0.82 -11.04 -3.13
N ASN A 95 1.06 -9.89 -3.78
CA ASN A 95 0.39 -9.55 -5.03
C ASN A 95 0.71 -10.54 -6.16
N ALA A 96 1.96 -10.96 -6.29
CA ALA A 96 2.37 -11.92 -7.31
C ALA A 96 1.76 -13.32 -7.10
N LEU A 97 1.58 -13.74 -5.84
CA LEU A 97 0.95 -15.03 -5.50
C LEU A 97 -0.58 -15.00 -5.69
N LEU A 98 -1.21 -13.82 -5.62
CA LEU A 98 -2.64 -13.62 -5.84
C LEU A 98 -2.96 -13.42 -7.34
N SER A 99 -2.72 -14.45 -8.15
CA SER A 99 -2.96 -14.42 -9.60
C SER A 99 -4.36 -13.91 -9.97
N GLY A 100 -4.43 -12.83 -10.75
CA GLY A 100 -5.66 -12.30 -11.37
C GLY A 100 -6.67 -11.64 -10.43
N SER A 101 -6.44 -11.66 -9.11
CA SER A 101 -7.32 -11.04 -8.12
C SER A 101 -6.58 -10.18 -7.10
N ALA A 102 -5.29 -9.89 -7.22
CA ALA A 102 -4.55 -9.10 -6.23
C ALA A 102 -5.13 -7.68 -5.99
N PRO A 103 -4.97 -7.12 -4.77
CA PRO A 103 -5.18 -5.70 -4.54
C PRO A 103 -4.30 -4.85 -5.46
N ARG A 104 -4.83 -3.72 -5.94
CA ARG A 104 -4.02 -2.73 -6.68
C ARG A 104 -3.18 -1.95 -5.68
N VAL A 105 -1.87 -2.16 -5.68
CA VAL A 105 -0.95 -1.45 -4.78
C VAL A 105 -0.16 -0.42 -5.58
N HIS A 106 -0.20 0.83 -5.13
CA HIS A 106 0.51 1.97 -5.70
C HIS A 106 1.57 2.45 -4.70
N ARG A 107 2.76 2.76 -5.20
CA ARG A 107 3.86 3.37 -4.46
C ARG A 107 3.86 4.87 -4.73
N LEU A 108 3.63 5.68 -3.71
CA LEU A 108 3.63 7.14 -3.76
C LEU A 108 5.07 7.66 -3.75
N ILE A 109 5.45 8.35 -4.83
CA ILE A 109 6.77 8.96 -4.95
C ILE A 109 6.81 10.20 -4.05
N THR A 110 7.70 10.19 -3.06
CA THR A 110 7.98 11.37 -2.23
C THR A 110 9.22 12.07 -2.76
N THR A 111 9.11 13.38 -3.00
CA THR A 111 10.26 14.18 -3.44
C THR A 111 11.21 14.41 -2.26
N SER A 112 12.50 14.60 -2.55
CA SER A 112 13.54 14.72 -1.51
C SER A 112 13.39 15.95 -0.60
N ASP A 113 12.56 16.92 -0.99
CA ASP A 113 12.21 18.12 -0.23
C ASP A 113 10.94 17.95 0.63
N GLN A 114 10.20 16.85 0.49
CA GLN A 114 8.99 16.59 1.27
C GLN A 114 9.30 15.79 2.54
N SER A 115 8.91 16.33 3.70
CA SER A 115 9.02 15.65 4.99
C SER A 115 7.80 14.78 5.33
N VAL A 116 6.69 14.99 4.63
CA VAL A 116 5.40 14.31 4.83
C VAL A 116 4.79 14.00 3.47
N ALA A 117 4.18 12.82 3.33
CA ALA A 117 3.46 12.45 2.13
C ALA A 117 2.26 13.39 1.88
N PRO A 118 1.94 13.72 0.61
CA PRO A 118 0.79 14.56 0.26
C PRO A 118 -0.58 13.90 0.55
N LEU A 119 -0.59 12.61 0.88
CA LEU A 119 -1.79 11.86 1.24
C LEU A 119 -1.76 11.49 2.73
N ALA A 120 -2.83 11.82 3.43
CA ALA A 120 -3.04 11.39 4.80
C ALA A 120 -3.42 9.89 4.85
N ASP A 121 -2.96 9.21 5.89
CA ASP A 121 -3.32 7.83 6.15
C ASP A 121 -4.83 7.65 6.34
N MET A 122 -5.41 6.69 5.64
CA MET A 122 -6.86 6.44 5.66
C MET A 122 -7.25 5.03 5.26
N VAL A 123 -8.48 4.65 5.63
CA VAL A 123 -9.22 3.51 5.09
C VAL A 123 -10.63 3.98 4.78
N GLU A 124 -10.97 4.02 3.51
CA GLU A 124 -12.30 4.39 3.05
C GLU A 124 -12.94 3.22 2.32
N LEU A 125 -14.22 2.99 2.60
CA LEU A 125 -14.99 1.85 2.10
C LEU A 125 -16.16 2.34 1.27
N LEU A 126 -16.43 1.64 0.18
CA LEU A 126 -17.60 1.86 -0.67
C LEU A 126 -18.67 0.84 -0.29
N GLU A 127 -19.83 1.32 0.14
CA GLU A 127 -20.99 0.50 0.46
C GLU A 127 -22.23 1.11 -0.21
N ASN A 128 -22.99 0.31 -0.95
CA ASN A 128 -24.21 0.75 -1.65
C ASN A 128 -23.98 2.02 -2.50
N GLY A 129 -22.85 2.06 -3.22
CA GLY A 129 -22.46 3.22 -4.04
C GLY A 129 -22.02 4.48 -3.27
N GLN A 130 -21.87 4.42 -1.94
CA GLN A 130 -21.41 5.56 -1.13
C GLN A 130 -20.08 5.28 -0.43
N TRP A 131 -19.13 6.21 -0.58
CA TRP A 131 -17.86 6.17 0.14
C TRP A 131 -18.02 6.70 1.56
N SER A 132 -17.35 6.08 2.53
CA SER A 132 -17.29 6.59 3.91
C SER A 132 -16.63 7.97 4.04
N GLY A 133 -15.75 8.32 3.10
CA GLY A 133 -15.01 9.59 3.06
C GLY A 133 -14.72 9.99 1.61
N PRO A 134 -15.73 10.49 0.86
CA PRO A 134 -15.62 10.70 -0.59
C PRO A 134 -14.49 11.67 -0.96
N GLN A 135 -14.30 12.76 -0.20
CA GLN A 135 -13.25 13.74 -0.44
C GLN A 135 -11.84 13.14 -0.32
N ASN A 136 -11.64 12.23 0.64
CA ASN A 136 -10.34 11.59 0.84
C ASN A 136 -10.07 10.61 -0.32
N VAL A 137 -11.09 9.86 -0.73
CA VAL A 137 -11.02 8.95 -1.89
C VAL A 137 -10.68 9.72 -3.16
N ASP A 138 -11.39 10.82 -3.43
CA ASP A 138 -11.15 11.66 -4.60
C ASP A 138 -9.71 12.15 -4.63
N LEU A 139 -9.18 12.63 -3.49
CA LEU A 139 -7.80 13.09 -3.39
C LEU A 139 -6.78 11.97 -3.68
N ALA A 140 -6.99 10.77 -3.14
CA ALA A 140 -6.10 9.64 -3.38
C ALA A 140 -6.16 9.15 -4.82
N LEU A 141 -7.35 9.05 -5.41
CA LEU A 141 -7.52 8.64 -6.81
C LEU A 141 -6.92 9.68 -7.76
N CYS A 142 -7.15 10.98 -7.53
CA CYS A 142 -6.50 12.04 -8.29
C CYS A 142 -4.98 11.98 -8.21
N THR A 143 -4.42 11.61 -7.05
CA THR A 143 -2.98 11.44 -6.87
C THR A 143 -2.46 10.20 -7.60
N ILE A 144 -3.21 9.11 -7.63
CA ILE A 144 -2.86 7.91 -8.40
C ILE A 144 -2.83 8.22 -9.91
N ASP A 145 -3.79 8.99 -10.40
CA ASP A 145 -3.93 9.34 -11.81
C ASP A 145 -2.94 10.45 -12.25
N ALA A 146 -2.36 11.19 -11.31
CA ALA A 146 -1.37 12.20 -11.59
C ALA A 146 -0.07 11.57 -12.12
N THR A 147 0.36 12.02 -13.31
CA THR A 147 1.58 11.52 -13.95
C THR A 147 2.81 11.71 -13.06
N GLY A 148 3.54 10.62 -12.81
CA GLY A 148 4.77 10.64 -12.01
C GLY A 148 4.55 10.73 -10.49
N ALA A 149 3.31 10.74 -10.01
CA ALA A 149 3.03 10.76 -8.57
C ALA A 149 3.08 9.36 -7.95
N THR A 150 2.71 8.32 -8.70
CA THR A 150 2.77 6.94 -8.23
C THR A 150 3.38 5.98 -9.24
N THR A 151 3.92 4.86 -8.75
CA THR A 151 4.26 3.68 -9.56
C THR A 151 3.49 2.46 -9.08
N PRO A 152 2.94 1.62 -9.97
CA PRO A 152 2.31 0.38 -9.52
C PRO A 152 3.36 -0.55 -8.90
N LEU A 153 2.95 -1.30 -7.87
CA LEU A 153 3.71 -2.44 -7.36
C LEU A 153 3.32 -3.67 -8.20
N THR A 154 4.32 -4.33 -8.77
CA THR A 154 4.14 -5.43 -9.73
C THR A 154 4.94 -6.66 -9.31
N ASN A 155 4.72 -7.78 -9.99
CA ASN A 155 5.48 -9.02 -9.81
C ASN A 155 6.98 -8.88 -10.17
N TYR A 156 7.36 -7.87 -10.96
CA TYR A 156 8.77 -7.57 -11.25
C TYR A 156 9.54 -7.15 -9.99
N ASP A 157 8.88 -6.55 -9.00
CA ASP A 157 9.51 -6.02 -7.79
C ASP A 157 10.03 -7.11 -6.82
N VAL A 158 9.77 -8.39 -7.10
CA VAL A 158 10.15 -9.53 -6.23
C VAL A 158 11.03 -10.58 -6.91
N GLY A 159 11.44 -10.37 -8.16
CA GLY A 159 12.36 -11.28 -8.85
C GLY A 159 11.89 -12.75 -8.89
N LEU A 160 10.57 -12.98 -8.86
CA LEU A 160 9.99 -14.33 -8.78
C LEU A 160 10.15 -15.15 -10.07
N GLU A 161 10.65 -14.53 -11.14
CA GLU A 161 11.05 -15.17 -12.40
C GLU A 161 12.40 -15.92 -12.29
N GLY A 162 13.09 -15.83 -11.15
CA GLY A 162 14.36 -16.54 -10.89
C GLY A 162 15.61 -15.74 -11.26
N PRO A 163 16.82 -16.29 -11.03
CA PRO A 163 18.10 -15.57 -11.04
C PRO A 163 18.58 -15.10 -12.43
N PHE A 164 17.73 -15.17 -13.45
CA PHE A 164 18.05 -14.82 -14.84
C PHE A 164 17.22 -13.68 -15.43
N SER A 165 16.28 -13.09 -14.68
CA SER A 165 15.59 -11.88 -15.14
C SER A 165 16.43 -10.65 -14.76
N ASP A 166 17.40 -10.32 -15.60
CA ASP A 166 17.90 -8.95 -15.71
C ASP A 166 16.75 -8.13 -16.32
N GLY A 167 15.78 -7.78 -15.47
CA GLY A 167 14.46 -7.29 -15.84
C GLY A 167 14.37 -5.77 -15.87
N ASP A 168 15.49 -5.07 -16.08
CA ASP A 168 15.51 -3.63 -16.23
C ASP A 168 15.57 -3.23 -17.72
N PRO A 169 14.44 -2.85 -18.35
CA PRO A 169 14.46 -2.33 -19.72
C PRO A 169 15.15 -0.96 -19.83
N SER A 170 15.50 -0.30 -18.72
CA SER A 170 16.21 0.99 -18.73
C SER A 170 17.73 0.89 -18.86
N VAL A 171 18.29 -0.33 -18.88
CA VAL A 171 19.72 -0.58 -19.17
C VAL A 171 19.99 -0.80 -20.68
N HIS A 172 18.95 -0.88 -21.51
CA HIS A 172 19.04 -1.09 -22.96
C HIS A 172 18.53 0.09 -23.82
N MET A 173 18.41 1.29 -23.26
CA MET A 173 18.23 2.53 -24.04
C MET A 173 19.46 3.42 -23.97
#